data_AF-A0A3L9DP74-F1
#
_entry.id   AF-A0A3L9DP74-F1
#
_cell.length_a   1.000
_cell.length_b   1.000
_cell.length_c   1.000
_cell.angle_alpha   90.00
_cell.angle_beta   90.00
_cell.angle_gamma   90.00
#
_symmetry.space_group_name_H-M   'P 1'
#
loop_
_entity.id
_entity.type
_entity.pdbx_description
1 polymer ?
#
loop_
_entity_poly.entity_id
_entity_poly.type
_entity_poly.pdbx_seq_one_letter_code
_entity_poly.pdbx_strand_id
1 'polypeptide(L)'
;MTVTGIIAEFNPFHNGHKHLLAQTKGMKIVAMSGNFMQRGEPALIDKWTRAQMALAHGADLVVELPFLVSVQSADHFARGAVDLLHRLGIDTLAFGTEEVLDYQRFSAIYGEMAEQMEAFVQTLPDAMTYPQKTQKMWETFAGINFSGDTPNHILGLAYAKACAGKNIRLQPIQRIGAGFHSEEKVAIASATAIRKHLSDQSFVEKSVPSSDLILNSPQVSWNNYFQLLKYQILTNPDLTQVFQVNEELASRIRSAIRSVATVEDLVEKVATKRYTKARVRRLLTYILVNAVEKPLPEAVHILGFTDRGREHLKAVKKSVEIVARIGAEPWDALTQQADAIYQLGDGRIAEQTWGRVPLIRKYQCHCCGYYTLDEVPDGSYEICEVCFWEDDWQQRQKPAMRGGANTVSLIEARENFTVMGASERRMLPFVRKPKPSELSAFPSNLRS
;
A
#
# COMPACT_ATOMS: atom_id res chain seq x y z
N MET A 1 12.02 4.95 19.79
CA MET A 1 11.32 3.78 19.20
C MET A 1 11.67 3.77 17.72
N THR A 2 12.10 2.64 17.14
CA THR A 2 12.42 2.58 15.69
C THR A 2 11.16 2.74 14.86
N VAL A 3 11.21 3.61 13.85
CA VAL A 3 10.15 3.78 12.85
C VAL A 3 10.63 3.16 11.54
N THR A 4 9.87 2.20 11.04
CA THR A 4 10.20 1.43 9.83
C THR A 4 9.18 1.71 8.73
N GLY A 5 9.67 2.19 7.60
CA GLY A 5 8.89 2.37 6.38
C GLY A 5 8.80 1.10 5.55
N ILE A 6 7.67 0.91 4.88
CA ILE A 6 7.42 -0.12 3.88
C ILE A 6 6.79 0.57 2.67
N ILE A 7 7.27 0.25 1.47
CA ILE A 7 6.69 0.74 0.21
C ILE A 7 5.93 -0.42 -0.42
N ALA A 8 4.64 -0.21 -0.72
CA ALA A 8 3.78 -1.32 -1.14
C ALA A 8 2.67 -0.92 -2.12
N GLU A 9 2.16 -1.93 -2.82
CA GLU A 9 0.96 -1.82 -3.66
C GLU A 9 -0.20 -2.65 -3.10
N PHE A 10 0.12 -3.80 -2.48
CA PHE A 10 -0.84 -4.74 -1.94
C PHE A 10 -1.99 -5.06 -2.91
N ASN A 11 -1.67 -5.49 -4.13
CA ASN A 11 -2.64 -5.71 -5.22
C ASN A 11 -2.89 -7.20 -5.59
N PRO A 12 -3.56 -8.02 -4.75
CA PRO A 12 -4.09 -7.70 -3.42
C PRO A 12 -3.06 -7.95 -2.29
N PHE A 13 -3.44 -7.59 -1.05
CA PHE A 13 -2.72 -8.02 0.15
C PHE A 13 -2.79 -9.56 0.26
N HIS A 14 -1.70 -10.23 0.66
CA HIS A 14 -1.61 -11.70 0.69
C HIS A 14 -0.61 -12.19 1.76
N ASN A 15 -0.49 -13.50 1.95
CA ASN A 15 0.36 -14.09 3.01
C ASN A 15 1.83 -13.64 2.96
N GLY A 16 2.40 -13.44 1.76
CA GLY A 16 3.75 -12.85 1.62
C GLY A 16 3.86 -11.43 2.20
N HIS A 17 2.86 -10.57 2.02
CA HIS A 17 2.82 -9.23 2.62
C HIS A 17 2.64 -9.29 4.14
N LYS A 18 1.79 -10.19 4.63
CA LYS A 18 1.65 -10.47 6.06
C LYS A 18 2.99 -10.89 6.68
N HIS A 19 3.74 -11.75 6.00
CA HIS A 19 5.07 -12.16 6.44
C HIS A 19 6.05 -10.97 6.47
N LEU A 20 6.09 -10.13 5.44
CA LEU A 20 6.91 -8.92 5.40
C LEU A 20 6.63 -8.00 6.60
N LEU A 21 5.36 -7.71 6.88
CA LEU A 21 4.97 -6.87 8.03
C LEU A 21 5.34 -7.54 9.35
N ALA A 22 5.17 -8.86 9.49
CA ALA A 22 5.51 -9.60 10.71
C ALA A 22 7.03 -9.64 11.00
N GLN A 23 7.87 -9.70 9.96
CA GLN A 23 9.34 -9.66 10.10
C GLN A 23 9.88 -8.24 10.35
N THR A 24 9.06 -7.23 10.09
CA THR A 24 9.44 -5.83 10.29
C THR A 24 9.24 -5.44 11.75
N LYS A 25 10.28 -4.85 12.37
CA LYS A 25 10.25 -4.41 13.78
C LYS A 25 9.90 -2.93 13.88
N GLY A 26 9.49 -2.50 15.07
CA GLY A 26 9.21 -1.10 15.34
C GLY A 26 7.83 -0.66 14.84
N MET A 27 7.66 0.65 14.68
CA MET A 27 6.42 1.27 14.21
C MET A 27 6.41 1.20 12.70
N LYS A 28 5.35 0.67 12.10
CA LYS A 28 5.31 0.37 10.67
C LYS A 28 4.48 1.40 9.91
N ILE A 29 5.15 2.18 9.07
CA ILE A 29 4.52 3.11 8.13
C ILE A 29 4.53 2.49 6.74
N VAL A 30 3.35 2.24 6.18
CA VAL A 30 3.21 1.79 4.79
C VAL A 30 2.90 2.98 3.89
N ALA A 31 3.82 3.32 2.99
CA ALA A 31 3.54 4.18 1.85
C ALA A 31 3.00 3.32 0.70
N MET A 32 1.69 3.48 0.42
CA MET A 32 0.96 2.59 -0.46
C MET A 32 0.53 3.29 -1.74
N SER A 33 0.72 2.66 -2.90
CA SER A 33 0.13 3.13 -4.15
C SER A 33 -1.38 3.30 -4.01
N GLY A 34 -1.90 4.41 -4.56
CA GLY A 34 -3.33 4.67 -4.66
C GLY A 34 -4.03 3.69 -5.60
N ASN A 35 -5.08 4.13 -6.28
CA ASN A 35 -5.91 3.25 -7.10
C ASN A 35 -5.27 2.75 -8.41
N PHE A 36 -4.06 3.23 -8.75
CA PHE A 36 -3.25 2.75 -9.88
C PHE A 36 -1.83 2.40 -9.43
N MET A 37 -1.29 1.33 -10.02
CA MET A 37 -0.03 0.69 -9.63
C MET A 37 1.15 1.16 -10.48
N GLN A 38 2.37 0.89 -10.00
CA GLN A 38 3.67 1.20 -10.59
C GLN A 38 3.88 0.66 -12.00
N ARG A 39 3.23 -0.45 -12.33
CA ARG A 39 3.27 -1.04 -13.66
C ARG A 39 2.18 -0.52 -14.61
N GLY A 40 1.39 0.46 -14.17
CA GLY A 40 0.30 1.04 -14.97
C GLY A 40 -0.89 0.09 -15.07
N GLU A 41 -1.37 -0.39 -13.92
CA GLU A 41 -2.57 -1.22 -13.83
C GLU A 41 -3.49 -0.65 -12.76
N PRO A 42 -4.82 -0.70 -12.95
CA PRO A 42 -5.74 -0.40 -11.86
C PRO A 42 -5.53 -1.39 -10.71
N ALA A 43 -5.72 -0.93 -9.49
CA ALA A 43 -5.83 -1.81 -8.34
C ALA A 43 -6.98 -2.81 -8.57
N LEU A 44 -6.83 -4.06 -8.14
CA LEU A 44 -7.92 -5.03 -8.15
C LEU A 44 -9.08 -4.53 -7.28
N ILE A 45 -8.73 -4.03 -6.09
CA ILE A 45 -9.64 -3.47 -5.09
C ILE A 45 -9.11 -2.11 -4.64
N ASP A 46 -10.01 -1.26 -4.18
CA ASP A 46 -9.70 0.13 -3.89
C ASP A 46 -8.64 0.32 -2.78
N LYS A 47 -8.02 1.50 -2.75
CA LYS A 47 -6.96 1.86 -1.81
C LYS A 47 -7.38 1.78 -0.34
N TRP A 48 -8.63 2.02 0.00
CA TRP A 48 -9.10 1.96 1.38
C TRP A 48 -9.23 0.52 1.85
N THR A 49 -9.82 -0.35 1.02
CA THR A 49 -9.90 -1.78 1.33
C THR A 49 -8.50 -2.39 1.48
N ARG A 50 -7.53 -2.01 0.64
CA ARG A 50 -6.12 -2.43 0.79
C ARG A 50 -5.47 -1.86 2.06
N ALA A 51 -5.74 -0.61 2.41
CA ALA A 51 -5.24 0.00 3.65
C ALA A 51 -5.82 -0.70 4.88
N GLN A 52 -7.11 -1.09 4.84
CA GLN A 52 -7.77 -1.87 5.88
C GLN A 52 -7.06 -3.20 6.10
N MET A 53 -6.74 -3.92 5.01
CA MET A 53 -5.99 -5.18 5.08
C MET A 53 -4.59 -4.97 5.69
N ALA A 54 -3.87 -3.93 5.27
CA ALA A 54 -2.55 -3.62 5.81
C ALA A 54 -2.59 -3.34 7.33
N LEU A 55 -3.53 -2.50 7.76
CA LEU A 55 -3.73 -2.19 9.18
C LEU A 55 -4.11 -3.44 9.97
N ALA A 56 -5.00 -4.29 9.46
CA ALA A 56 -5.43 -5.53 10.11
C ALA A 56 -4.26 -6.50 10.38
N HIS A 57 -3.26 -6.48 9.50
CA HIS A 57 -2.12 -7.41 9.53
C HIS A 57 -0.79 -6.77 9.99
N GLY A 58 -0.86 -5.64 10.71
CA GLY A 58 0.24 -5.16 11.54
C GLY A 58 0.94 -3.89 11.07
N ALA A 59 0.42 -3.21 10.05
CA ALA A 59 0.77 -1.81 9.79
C ALA A 59 0.20 -0.90 10.90
N ASP A 60 0.96 0.13 11.26
CA ASP A 60 0.54 1.13 12.26
C ASP A 60 0.02 2.41 11.60
N LEU A 61 0.53 2.75 10.43
CA LEU A 61 0.12 3.91 9.63
C LEU A 61 0.15 3.53 8.15
N VAL A 62 -0.89 3.89 7.39
CA VAL A 62 -0.94 3.75 5.94
C VAL A 62 -1.16 5.11 5.31
N VAL A 63 -0.26 5.50 4.42
CA VAL A 63 -0.29 6.78 3.69
C VAL A 63 -0.34 6.53 2.19
N GLU A 64 -1.00 7.41 1.47
CA GLU A 64 -1.13 7.31 0.02
C GLU A 64 0.09 7.91 -0.68
N LEU A 65 0.62 7.16 -1.66
CA LEU A 65 1.56 7.69 -2.64
C LEU A 65 0.78 8.46 -3.72
N PRO A 66 1.16 9.70 -4.04
CA PRO A 66 0.54 10.46 -5.13
C PRO A 66 0.56 9.68 -6.46
N PHE A 67 -0.38 9.93 -7.36
CA PHE A 67 -0.48 9.25 -8.64
C PHE A 67 0.82 9.31 -9.45
N LEU A 68 1.45 10.50 -9.55
CA LEU A 68 2.72 10.69 -10.25
C LEU A 68 3.95 10.11 -9.54
N VAL A 69 3.79 9.61 -8.30
CA VAL A 69 4.79 8.77 -7.63
C VAL A 69 4.48 7.31 -7.88
N SER A 70 3.23 6.92 -7.67
CA SER A 70 2.73 5.54 -7.79
C SER A 70 2.98 4.96 -9.17
N VAL A 71 2.51 5.63 -10.22
CA VAL A 71 2.57 5.12 -11.60
C VAL A 71 3.86 5.63 -12.25
N GLN A 72 5.01 5.05 -11.93
CA GLN A 72 6.32 5.48 -12.45
C GLN A 72 7.29 4.32 -12.70
N SER A 73 8.44 4.59 -13.32
CA SER A 73 9.58 3.65 -13.34
C SER A 73 10.13 3.43 -11.93
N ALA A 74 10.90 2.35 -11.74
CA ALA A 74 11.37 1.92 -10.41
C ALA A 74 12.13 3.03 -9.66
N ASP A 75 13.06 3.72 -10.33
CA ASP A 75 13.84 4.81 -9.73
C ASP A 75 12.97 5.97 -9.24
N HIS A 76 12.01 6.44 -10.05
CA HIS A 76 11.13 7.56 -9.66
C HIS A 76 10.12 7.15 -8.59
N PHE A 77 9.57 5.94 -8.69
CA PHE A 77 8.70 5.36 -7.66
C PHE A 77 9.43 5.25 -6.32
N ALA A 78 10.63 4.66 -6.33
CA ALA A 78 11.48 4.52 -5.15
C ALA A 78 11.84 5.87 -4.54
N ARG A 79 12.30 6.83 -5.36
CA ARG A 79 12.66 8.17 -4.88
C ARG A 79 11.48 8.86 -4.21
N GLY A 80 10.34 8.98 -4.90
CA GLY A 80 9.18 9.67 -4.35
C GLY A 80 8.63 9.01 -3.08
N ALA A 81 8.62 7.68 -3.03
CA ALA A 81 8.15 6.94 -1.86
C ALA A 81 9.13 7.04 -0.67
N VAL A 82 10.44 6.95 -0.91
CA VAL A 82 11.46 7.15 0.13
C VAL A 82 11.47 8.58 0.64
N ASP A 83 11.36 9.58 -0.24
CA ASP A 83 11.28 10.99 0.17
C ASP A 83 10.06 11.24 1.06
N LEU A 84 8.89 10.69 0.70
CA LEU A 84 7.69 10.77 1.52
C LEU A 84 7.89 10.12 2.89
N LEU A 85 8.42 8.89 2.94
CA LEU A 85 8.67 8.19 4.20
C LEU A 85 9.74 8.89 5.03
N HIS A 86 10.76 9.46 4.41
CA HIS A 86 11.81 10.22 5.09
C HIS A 86 11.24 11.46 5.79
N ARG A 87 10.30 12.18 5.14
CA ARG A 87 9.56 13.29 5.78
C ARG A 87 8.77 12.81 7.00
N LEU A 88 8.24 11.59 6.96
CA LEU A 88 7.56 10.95 8.10
C LEU A 88 8.52 10.40 9.17
N GLY A 89 9.84 10.60 9.03
CA GLY A 89 10.83 10.29 10.05
C GLY A 89 11.11 8.80 10.21
N ILE A 90 11.14 8.02 9.11
CA ILE A 90 11.59 6.63 9.19
C ILE A 90 13.10 6.53 9.46
N ASP A 91 13.49 5.57 10.30
CA ASP A 91 14.89 5.21 10.55
C ASP A 91 15.33 4.04 9.65
N THR A 92 14.38 3.20 9.27
CA THR A 92 14.61 1.96 8.53
C THR A 92 13.61 1.83 7.39
N LEU A 93 14.03 1.30 6.25
CA LEU A 93 13.17 0.92 5.15
C LEU A 93 13.25 -0.60 4.96
N ALA A 94 12.12 -1.28 5.18
CA ALA A 94 12.00 -2.72 5.01
C ALA A 94 11.33 -3.06 3.67
N PHE A 95 11.89 -4.02 2.94
CA PHE A 95 11.36 -4.47 1.65
C PHE A 95 11.67 -5.94 1.38
N GLY A 96 10.78 -6.60 0.64
CA GLY A 96 10.99 -7.97 0.20
C GLY A 96 11.94 -8.05 -0.99
N THR A 97 12.83 -9.04 -1.02
CA THR A 97 13.72 -9.31 -2.16
C THR A 97 13.89 -10.80 -2.41
N GLU A 98 14.13 -11.19 -3.67
CA GLU A 98 14.51 -12.57 -4.02
C GLU A 98 15.85 -12.96 -3.39
N GLU A 99 16.80 -12.02 -3.33
CA GLU A 99 18.16 -12.23 -2.83
C GLU A 99 18.53 -11.21 -1.75
N VAL A 100 18.92 -11.70 -0.58
CA VAL A 100 19.37 -10.86 0.53
C VAL A 100 20.82 -10.47 0.31
N LEU A 101 21.01 -9.29 -0.29
CA LEU A 101 22.32 -8.66 -0.47
C LEU A 101 22.51 -7.49 0.50
N ASP A 102 23.73 -6.96 0.54
CA ASP A 102 24.06 -5.77 1.32
C ASP A 102 23.63 -4.48 0.59
N TYR A 103 22.32 -4.21 0.60
CA TYR A 103 21.77 -2.99 0.02
C TYR A 103 22.27 -1.72 0.71
N GLN A 104 22.70 -1.81 1.98
CA GLN A 104 23.29 -0.68 2.70
C GLN A 104 24.62 -0.26 2.06
N ARG A 105 25.46 -1.23 1.70
CA ARG A 105 26.69 -0.99 0.94
C ARG A 105 26.39 -0.38 -0.42
N PHE A 106 25.38 -0.86 -1.15
CA PHE A 106 25.02 -0.27 -2.46
C PHE A 106 24.55 1.18 -2.33
N SER A 107 23.82 1.50 -1.27
CA SER A 107 23.43 2.88 -0.96
C SER A 107 24.64 3.77 -0.67
N ALA A 108 25.64 3.26 0.07
CA ALA A 108 26.89 3.98 0.34
C ALA A 108 27.71 4.23 -0.94
N ILE A 109 27.91 3.19 -1.77
CA ILE A 109 28.61 3.32 -3.06
C ILE A 109 27.94 4.38 -3.93
N TYR A 110 26.62 4.33 -4.06
CA TYR A 110 25.90 5.33 -4.85
C TYR A 110 26.02 6.73 -4.22
N GLY A 111 25.96 6.86 -2.90
CA GLY A 111 26.15 8.14 -2.21
C GLY A 111 27.53 8.77 -2.46
N GLU A 112 28.58 7.97 -2.57
CA GLU A 112 29.94 8.44 -2.88
C GLU A 112 30.17 8.70 -4.36
N MET A 113 29.50 7.93 -5.24
CA MET A 113 29.79 7.89 -6.67
C MET A 113 28.62 8.34 -7.57
N ALA A 114 27.62 9.04 -7.02
CA ALA A 114 26.38 9.37 -7.73
C ALA A 114 26.65 10.07 -9.07
N GLU A 115 27.52 11.08 -9.08
CA GLU A 115 27.84 11.84 -10.29
C GLU A 115 28.50 10.96 -11.35
N GLN A 116 29.48 10.12 -10.99
CA GLN A 116 30.15 9.23 -11.94
C GLN A 116 29.21 8.15 -12.46
N MET A 117 28.36 7.60 -11.60
CA MET A 117 27.38 6.56 -11.94
C MET A 117 26.31 7.10 -12.91
N GLU A 118 25.75 8.28 -12.65
CA GLU A 118 24.79 8.92 -13.55
C GLU A 118 25.44 9.35 -14.87
N ALA A 119 26.67 9.89 -14.84
CA ALA A 119 27.42 10.21 -16.06
C ALA A 119 27.65 8.94 -16.91
N PHE A 120 28.02 7.82 -16.29
CA PHE A 120 28.18 6.54 -16.99
C PHE A 120 26.89 6.09 -17.68
N VAL A 121 25.73 6.20 -17.01
CA VAL A 121 24.42 5.87 -17.62
C VAL A 121 24.16 6.69 -18.89
N GLN A 122 24.57 7.96 -18.92
CA GLN A 122 24.42 8.80 -20.12
C GLN A 122 25.36 8.40 -21.27
N THR A 123 26.52 7.80 -20.98
CA THR A 123 27.44 7.32 -22.04
C THR A 123 26.97 6.03 -22.72
N LEU A 124 26.03 5.30 -22.12
CA LEU A 124 25.54 4.04 -22.66
C LEU A 124 24.65 4.24 -23.90
N PRO A 125 24.70 3.32 -24.87
CA PRO A 125 23.97 3.47 -26.14
C PRO A 125 22.47 3.73 -25.97
N ASP A 126 21.91 4.62 -26.79
CA ASP A 126 20.47 4.95 -26.78
C ASP A 126 19.55 3.78 -27.15
N ALA A 127 20.09 2.75 -27.80
CA ALA A 127 19.39 1.51 -28.07
C ALA A 127 19.08 0.71 -26.80
N MET A 128 19.83 0.92 -25.71
CA MET A 128 19.55 0.29 -24.42
C MET A 128 18.39 0.99 -23.73
N THR A 129 17.47 0.19 -23.19
CA THR A 129 16.41 0.70 -22.33
C THR A 129 17.00 1.22 -21.01
N TYR A 130 16.33 2.17 -20.37
CA TYR A 130 16.79 2.71 -19.08
C TYR A 130 17.06 1.63 -18.02
N PRO A 131 16.21 0.59 -17.83
CA PRO A 131 16.52 -0.51 -16.91
C PRO A 131 17.80 -1.27 -17.24
N GLN A 132 18.11 -1.46 -18.53
CA GLN A 132 19.36 -2.11 -18.94
C GLN A 132 20.57 -1.20 -18.65
N LYS A 133 20.41 0.11 -18.84
CA LYS A 133 21.47 1.08 -18.51
C LYS A 133 21.77 1.09 -17.00
N THR A 134 20.74 1.07 -16.15
CA THR A 134 20.93 1.05 -14.68
C THR A 134 21.47 -0.29 -14.18
N GLN A 135 21.10 -1.42 -14.77
CA GLN A 135 21.75 -2.71 -14.49
C GLN A 135 23.24 -2.65 -14.80
N LYS A 136 23.62 -2.15 -15.99
CA LYS A 136 25.03 -2.05 -16.37
C LYS A 136 25.84 -1.13 -15.45
N MET A 137 25.23 -0.06 -14.98
CA MET A 137 25.81 0.82 -13.97
C MET A 137 26.07 0.06 -12.66
N TRP A 138 25.10 -0.69 -12.14
CA TRP A 138 25.30 -1.47 -10.92
C TRP A 138 26.34 -2.60 -11.06
N GLU A 139 26.38 -3.28 -12.21
CA GLU A 139 27.44 -4.25 -12.53
C GLU A 139 28.82 -3.60 -12.47
N THR A 140 28.96 -2.43 -13.08
CA THR A 140 30.25 -1.75 -13.25
C THR A 140 30.79 -1.19 -11.93
N PHE A 141 29.92 -0.58 -11.12
CA PHE A 141 30.33 0.15 -9.90
C PHE A 141 30.22 -0.67 -8.62
N ALA A 142 29.32 -1.66 -8.57
CA ALA A 142 29.06 -2.45 -7.37
C ALA A 142 29.28 -3.96 -7.54
N GLY A 143 29.67 -4.42 -8.74
CA GLY A 143 29.96 -5.84 -9.00
C GLY A 143 28.74 -6.76 -8.86
N ILE A 144 27.53 -6.21 -9.01
CA ILE A 144 26.28 -6.96 -8.89
C ILE A 144 26.11 -7.82 -10.14
N ASN A 145 25.76 -9.09 -9.95
CA ASN A 145 25.40 -9.98 -11.05
C ASN A 145 23.88 -10.12 -11.11
N PHE A 146 23.27 -9.73 -12.24
CA PHE A 146 21.85 -9.91 -12.46
C PHE A 146 21.59 -11.30 -13.07
N SER A 147 21.41 -12.32 -12.22
CA SER A 147 20.95 -13.64 -12.66
C SER A 147 19.43 -13.73 -12.65
N GLY A 148 18.82 -13.90 -13.83
CA GLY A 148 17.38 -14.17 -13.96
C GLY A 148 16.46 -12.94 -13.89
N ASP A 149 15.15 -13.19 -13.83
CA ASP A 149 14.11 -12.16 -13.70
C ASP A 149 13.86 -11.86 -12.21
N THR A 150 14.57 -10.88 -11.66
CA THR A 150 14.55 -10.50 -10.23
C THR A 150 14.00 -9.08 -10.01
N PRO A 151 12.70 -8.84 -10.25
CA PRO A 151 12.14 -7.49 -10.20
C PRO A 151 12.12 -6.88 -8.80
N ASN A 152 12.07 -7.66 -7.71
CA ASN A 152 12.17 -7.08 -6.36
C ASN A 152 13.62 -6.74 -6.00
N HIS A 153 14.61 -7.47 -6.52
CA HIS A 153 16.02 -7.09 -6.45
C HIS A 153 16.28 -5.74 -7.14
N ILE A 154 15.77 -5.55 -8.37
CA ILE A 154 15.87 -4.27 -9.10
C ILE A 154 15.23 -3.13 -8.29
N LEU A 155 14.06 -3.38 -7.69
CA LEU A 155 13.39 -2.39 -6.86
C LEU A 155 14.17 -2.09 -5.56
N GLY A 156 14.79 -3.10 -4.96
CA GLY A 156 15.70 -2.94 -3.82
C GLY A 156 16.90 -2.06 -4.12
N LEU A 157 17.48 -2.17 -5.32
CA LEU A 157 18.56 -1.27 -5.77
C LEU A 157 18.06 0.17 -6.00
N ALA A 158 16.84 0.33 -6.53
CA ALA A 158 16.22 1.64 -6.64
C ALA A 158 15.99 2.27 -5.25
N TYR A 159 15.61 1.48 -4.25
CA TYR A 159 15.55 1.95 -2.85
C TYR A 159 16.93 2.31 -2.29
N ALA A 160 17.96 1.50 -2.54
CA ALA A 160 19.32 1.80 -2.11
C ALA A 160 19.82 3.14 -2.67
N LYS A 161 19.58 3.36 -3.98
CA LYS A 161 19.81 4.64 -4.65
C LYS A 161 19.03 5.79 -4.01
N ALA A 162 17.73 5.61 -3.75
CA ALA A 162 16.88 6.64 -3.15
C ALA A 162 17.23 6.96 -1.68
N CYS A 163 17.75 6.00 -0.92
CA CYS A 163 18.16 6.18 0.48
C CYS A 163 19.57 6.78 0.63
N ALA A 164 20.34 6.89 -0.46
CA ALA A 164 21.69 7.45 -0.41
C ALA A 164 21.67 8.86 0.20
N GLY A 165 22.51 9.09 1.21
CA GLY A 165 22.60 10.37 1.92
C GLY A 165 21.45 10.68 2.91
N LYS A 166 20.46 9.79 3.11
CA LYS A 166 19.28 10.05 3.97
C LYS A 166 19.35 9.45 5.37
N ASN A 167 20.46 8.81 5.74
CA ASN A 167 20.63 8.09 7.01
C ASN A 167 19.48 7.09 7.31
N ILE A 168 18.98 6.41 6.27
CA ILE A 168 17.94 5.38 6.38
C ILE A 168 18.62 4.01 6.30
N ARG A 169 18.37 3.15 7.28
CA ARG A 169 18.85 1.76 7.25
C ARG A 169 18.01 0.92 6.29
N LEU A 170 18.65 0.18 5.40
CA LEU A 170 17.96 -0.75 4.50
C LEU A 170 17.84 -2.13 5.16
N GLN A 171 16.61 -2.64 5.27
CA GLN A 171 16.32 -3.96 5.82
C GLN A 171 15.71 -4.87 4.73
N PRO A 172 16.55 -5.57 3.94
CA PRO A 172 16.05 -6.58 3.01
C PRO A 172 15.47 -7.77 3.77
N ILE A 173 14.29 -8.23 3.36
CA ILE A 173 13.64 -9.43 3.89
C ILE A 173 13.51 -10.43 2.75
N GLN A 174 14.01 -11.66 2.97
CA GLN A 174 13.93 -12.69 1.94
C GLN A 174 12.48 -13.04 1.65
N ARG A 175 12.10 -13.05 0.37
CA ARG A 175 10.78 -13.51 -0.05
C ARG A 175 10.67 -15.01 0.18
N ILE A 176 9.54 -15.42 0.75
CA ILE A 176 9.12 -16.82 0.87
C ILE A 176 7.96 -17.09 -0.09
N GLY A 177 7.85 -18.32 -0.59
CA GLY A 177 6.76 -18.73 -1.50
C GLY A 177 7.12 -18.70 -2.98
N ALA A 178 6.09 -18.68 -3.84
CA ALA A 178 6.27 -18.73 -5.29
C ALA A 178 6.97 -17.48 -5.83
N GLY A 179 7.71 -17.67 -6.93
CA GLY A 179 8.44 -16.60 -7.62
C GLY A 179 7.53 -15.43 -8.05
N PHE A 180 8.13 -14.27 -8.29
CA PHE A 180 7.40 -13.12 -8.81
C PHE A 180 6.75 -13.47 -10.16
N HIS A 181 5.48 -13.08 -10.35
CA HIS A 181 4.62 -13.48 -11.49
C HIS A 181 4.35 -14.99 -11.66
N SER A 182 4.77 -15.86 -10.74
CA SER A 182 4.33 -17.27 -10.76
C SER A 182 2.81 -17.35 -10.63
N GLU A 183 2.20 -18.23 -11.43
CA GLU A 183 0.76 -18.52 -11.43
C GLU A 183 0.42 -19.75 -10.56
N GLU A 184 1.40 -20.35 -9.90
CA GLU A 184 1.22 -21.57 -9.12
C GLU A 184 0.34 -21.35 -7.89
N LYS A 185 -0.56 -22.30 -7.64
CA LYS A 185 -1.45 -22.31 -6.49
C LYS A 185 -0.75 -22.86 -5.24
N VAL A 186 0.08 -22.04 -4.62
CA VAL A 186 0.74 -22.35 -3.33
C VAL A 186 0.21 -21.45 -2.21
N ALA A 187 0.40 -21.84 -0.95
CA ALA A 187 -0.10 -21.09 0.21
C ALA A 187 0.46 -19.66 0.32
N ILE A 188 1.66 -19.43 -0.23
CA ILE A 188 2.26 -18.09 -0.39
C ILE A 188 2.40 -17.83 -1.89
N ALA A 189 1.25 -17.59 -2.52
CA ALA A 189 1.14 -17.30 -3.94
C ALA A 189 1.58 -15.87 -4.27
N SER A 190 1.95 -15.66 -5.54
CA SER A 190 2.17 -14.31 -6.06
C SER A 190 0.84 -13.55 -6.17
N ALA A 191 0.89 -12.22 -6.09
CA ALA A 191 -0.28 -11.38 -6.35
C ALA A 191 -0.90 -11.65 -7.74
N THR A 192 -0.09 -12.04 -8.74
CA THR A 192 -0.58 -12.35 -10.10
C THR A 192 -1.39 -13.64 -10.11
N ALA A 193 -0.91 -14.71 -9.45
CA ALA A 193 -1.66 -15.96 -9.31
C ALA A 193 -3.02 -15.73 -8.65
N ILE A 194 -3.04 -14.95 -7.56
CA ILE A 194 -4.28 -14.64 -6.83
C ILE A 194 -5.27 -13.94 -7.76
N ARG A 195 -4.84 -12.90 -8.50
CA ARG A 195 -5.70 -12.19 -9.47
C ARG A 195 -6.25 -13.12 -10.57
N LYS A 196 -5.43 -14.04 -11.08
CA LYS A 196 -5.84 -14.99 -12.14
C LYS A 196 -6.84 -16.04 -11.65
N HIS A 197 -6.80 -16.38 -10.36
CA HIS A 197 -7.61 -17.44 -9.76
C HIS A 197 -8.61 -16.92 -8.72
N LEU A 198 -9.10 -15.69 -8.86
CA LEU A 198 -10.09 -15.09 -7.95
C LEU A 198 -11.40 -15.88 -7.83
N SER A 199 -11.78 -16.60 -8.89
CA SER A 199 -12.98 -17.45 -8.88
C SER A 199 -12.82 -18.71 -8.02
N ASP A 200 -11.61 -19.09 -7.65
CA ASP A 200 -11.31 -20.22 -6.77
C ASP A 200 -11.25 -19.73 -5.31
N GLN A 201 -12.41 -19.69 -4.64
CA GLN A 201 -12.53 -19.17 -3.29
C GLN A 201 -11.63 -19.89 -2.29
N SER A 202 -11.53 -21.23 -2.39
CA SER A 202 -10.67 -22.05 -1.51
C SER A 202 -9.19 -21.64 -1.64
N PHE A 203 -8.74 -21.36 -2.85
CA PHE A 203 -7.39 -20.86 -3.08
C PHE A 203 -7.17 -19.45 -2.52
N VAL A 204 -8.14 -18.54 -2.71
CA VAL A 204 -8.08 -17.17 -2.20
C VAL A 204 -8.03 -17.17 -0.67
N GLU A 205 -8.90 -17.91 0.01
CA GLU A 205 -8.92 -18.06 1.48
C GLU A 205 -7.60 -18.57 2.04
N LYS A 206 -6.95 -19.51 1.35
CA LYS A 206 -5.63 -20.02 1.77
C LYS A 206 -4.50 -19.02 1.56
N SER A 207 -4.60 -18.16 0.55
CA SER A 207 -3.51 -17.27 0.11
C SER A 207 -3.63 -15.85 0.66
N VAL A 208 -4.83 -15.46 1.08
CA VAL A 208 -5.18 -14.10 1.52
C VAL A 208 -5.78 -14.16 2.92
N PRO A 209 -5.13 -13.53 3.93
CA PRO A 209 -5.58 -13.62 5.32
C PRO A 209 -6.83 -12.79 5.66
N SER A 210 -7.34 -11.99 4.72
CA SER A 210 -8.63 -11.27 4.79
C SER A 210 -9.37 -11.45 3.46
N SER A 211 -9.51 -12.70 3.02
CA SER A 211 -10.14 -13.06 1.74
C SER A 211 -11.53 -12.45 1.56
N ASP A 212 -12.33 -12.38 2.63
CA ASP A 212 -13.68 -11.80 2.60
C ASP A 212 -13.69 -10.34 2.10
N LEU A 213 -12.66 -9.54 2.45
CA LEU A 213 -12.56 -8.16 1.97
C LEU A 213 -12.36 -8.11 0.45
N ILE A 214 -11.63 -9.06 -0.12
CA ILE A 214 -11.46 -9.13 -1.58
C ILE A 214 -12.72 -9.66 -2.24
N LEU A 215 -13.27 -10.76 -1.72
CA LEU A 215 -14.41 -11.46 -2.33
C LEU A 215 -15.69 -10.62 -2.32
N ASN A 216 -15.88 -9.77 -1.30
CA ASN A 216 -17.05 -8.91 -1.17
C ASN A 216 -16.87 -7.49 -1.76
N SER A 217 -15.64 -7.10 -2.12
CA SER A 217 -15.39 -5.80 -2.72
C SER A 217 -15.59 -5.81 -4.24
N PRO A 218 -15.94 -4.66 -4.85
CA PRO A 218 -15.89 -4.53 -6.31
C PRO A 218 -14.47 -4.80 -6.81
N GLN A 219 -14.35 -5.71 -7.78
CA GLN A 219 -13.09 -6.11 -8.37
C GLN A 219 -13.00 -5.53 -9.78
N VAL A 220 -11.93 -4.81 -10.08
CA VAL A 220 -11.73 -4.18 -11.39
C VAL A 220 -10.42 -4.60 -12.04
N SER A 221 -10.39 -4.47 -13.36
CA SER A 221 -9.26 -4.78 -14.22
C SER A 221 -9.27 -3.84 -15.41
N TRP A 222 -8.27 -3.93 -16.29
CA TRP A 222 -8.24 -3.17 -17.53
C TRP A 222 -9.48 -3.37 -18.43
N ASN A 223 -10.16 -4.51 -18.35
CA ASN A 223 -11.40 -4.75 -19.10
C ASN A 223 -12.49 -3.74 -18.74
N ASN A 224 -12.57 -3.33 -17.47
CA ASN A 224 -13.54 -2.32 -17.00
C ASN A 224 -13.28 -0.94 -17.60
N TYR A 225 -12.02 -0.62 -17.91
CA TYR A 225 -11.61 0.72 -18.36
C TYR A 225 -11.32 0.80 -19.86
N PHE A 226 -11.30 -0.31 -20.59
CA PHE A 226 -10.88 -0.31 -21.99
C PHE A 226 -11.74 0.60 -22.86
N GLN A 227 -13.06 0.63 -22.65
CA GLN A 227 -13.95 1.53 -23.40
C GLN A 227 -13.70 3.00 -23.06
N LEU A 228 -13.41 3.33 -21.80
CA LEU A 228 -13.07 4.69 -21.37
C LEU A 228 -11.74 5.14 -21.97
N LEU A 229 -10.72 4.26 -21.94
CA LEU A 229 -9.43 4.50 -22.58
C LEU A 229 -9.58 4.69 -24.08
N LYS A 230 -10.39 3.85 -24.74
CA LYS A 230 -10.66 3.95 -26.18
C LYS A 230 -11.34 5.26 -26.52
N TYR A 231 -12.36 5.67 -25.76
CA TYR A 231 -12.99 6.97 -25.89
C TYR A 231 -11.96 8.09 -25.79
N GLN A 232 -11.15 8.10 -24.72
CA GLN A 232 -10.16 9.13 -24.46
C GLN A 232 -9.10 9.21 -25.57
N ILE A 233 -8.62 8.08 -26.11
CA ILE A 233 -7.67 8.07 -27.23
C ILE A 233 -8.30 8.62 -28.53
N LEU A 234 -9.57 8.30 -28.78
CA LEU A 234 -10.25 8.68 -30.03
C LEU A 234 -10.68 10.15 -30.04
N THR A 235 -11.06 10.71 -28.88
CA THR A 235 -11.56 12.09 -28.77
C THR A 235 -10.48 13.10 -28.40
N ASN A 236 -9.38 12.67 -27.79
CA ASN A 236 -8.30 13.59 -27.45
C ASN A 236 -7.65 14.11 -28.75
N PRO A 237 -7.57 15.44 -28.97
CA PRO A 237 -7.02 16.03 -30.20
C PRO A 237 -5.49 15.92 -30.29
N ASP A 238 -4.80 15.88 -29.15
CA ASP A 238 -3.35 15.82 -29.07
C ASP A 238 -2.89 15.00 -27.85
N LEU A 239 -2.52 13.74 -28.08
CA LEU A 239 -2.03 12.86 -27.02
C LEU A 239 -0.65 13.26 -26.49
N THR A 240 0.10 14.11 -27.19
CA THR A 240 1.45 14.52 -26.73
C THR A 240 1.41 15.44 -25.52
N GLN A 241 0.25 16.04 -25.24
CA GLN A 241 0.00 16.79 -24.00
C GLN A 241 -0.09 15.89 -22.77
N VAL A 242 -0.32 14.58 -22.96
CA VAL A 242 -0.35 13.61 -21.87
C VAL A 242 1.08 13.28 -21.44
N PHE A 243 1.28 13.21 -20.13
CA PHE A 243 2.57 12.95 -19.50
C PHE A 243 3.33 11.78 -20.16
N GLN A 244 4.58 12.04 -20.57
CA GLN A 244 5.51 11.10 -21.20
C GLN A 244 5.09 10.51 -22.57
N VAL A 245 4.02 11.00 -23.19
CA VAL A 245 3.63 10.60 -24.55
C VAL A 245 4.35 11.50 -25.55
N ASN A 246 5.20 10.91 -26.40
CA ASN A 246 5.82 11.63 -27.51
C ASN A 246 5.07 11.40 -28.83
N GLU A 247 5.44 12.12 -29.88
CA GLU A 247 4.82 12.02 -31.23
C GLU A 247 4.77 10.58 -31.77
N GLU A 248 5.88 9.84 -31.63
CA GLU A 248 5.97 8.46 -32.11
C GLU A 248 4.95 7.56 -31.40
N LEU A 249 4.88 7.65 -30.07
CA LEU A 249 3.94 6.88 -29.25
C LEU A 249 2.49 7.29 -29.52
N ALA A 250 2.22 8.60 -29.62
CA ALA A 250 0.89 9.12 -29.94
C ALA A 250 0.38 8.55 -31.27
N SER A 251 1.21 8.60 -32.32
CA SER A 251 0.88 8.05 -33.65
C SER A 251 0.62 6.54 -33.60
N ARG A 252 1.51 5.77 -32.95
CA ARG A 252 1.36 4.32 -32.79
C ARG A 252 0.07 3.94 -32.04
N ILE A 253 -0.22 4.62 -30.93
CA ILE A 253 -1.41 4.36 -30.11
C ILE A 253 -2.69 4.67 -30.89
N ARG A 254 -2.77 5.83 -31.57
CA ARG A 254 -3.93 6.21 -32.40
C ARG A 254 -4.20 5.25 -33.55
N SER A 255 -3.15 4.70 -34.15
CA SER A 255 -3.28 3.71 -35.20
C SER A 255 -3.76 2.36 -34.63
N ALA A 256 -3.12 1.88 -33.57
CA ALA A 256 -3.39 0.57 -33.00
C ALA A 256 -4.79 0.45 -32.37
N ILE A 257 -5.27 1.48 -31.66
CA ILE A 257 -6.55 1.46 -30.92
C ILE A 257 -7.77 1.11 -31.78
N ARG A 258 -7.70 1.37 -33.09
CA ARG A 258 -8.79 1.13 -34.04
C ARG A 258 -9.06 -0.35 -34.29
N SER A 259 -8.10 -1.22 -33.98
CA SER A 259 -8.08 -2.63 -34.40
C SER A 259 -7.83 -3.63 -33.26
N VAL A 260 -7.91 -3.18 -32.01
CA VAL A 260 -7.66 -4.00 -30.82
C VAL A 260 -8.93 -4.12 -29.98
N ALA A 261 -9.07 -5.26 -29.30
CA ALA A 261 -10.22 -5.57 -28.46
C ALA A 261 -9.92 -5.45 -26.96
N THR A 262 -8.64 -5.46 -26.57
CA THR A 262 -8.20 -5.40 -25.17
C THR A 262 -7.04 -4.42 -25.00
N VAL A 263 -6.75 -4.05 -23.74
CA VAL A 263 -5.57 -3.25 -23.39
C VAL A 263 -4.29 -4.05 -23.67
N GLU A 264 -4.30 -5.34 -23.39
CA GLU A 264 -3.18 -6.23 -23.66
C GLU A 264 -2.82 -6.25 -25.14
N ASP A 265 -3.80 -6.39 -26.04
CA ASP A 265 -3.59 -6.31 -27.49
C ASP A 265 -2.99 -4.96 -27.90
N LEU A 266 -3.45 -3.87 -27.29
CA LEU A 266 -2.91 -2.54 -27.53
C LEU A 266 -1.45 -2.43 -27.08
N VAL A 267 -1.13 -2.96 -25.90
CA VAL A 267 0.24 -2.99 -25.35
C VAL A 267 1.16 -3.77 -26.28
N GLU A 268 0.75 -4.96 -26.74
CA GLU A 268 1.54 -5.78 -27.67
C GLU A 268 1.80 -5.06 -29.00
N LYS A 269 0.80 -4.39 -29.57
CA LYS A 269 0.97 -3.64 -30.84
C LYS A 269 1.83 -2.39 -30.68
N VAL A 270 1.73 -1.68 -29.56
CA VAL A 270 2.43 -0.41 -29.35
C VAL A 270 3.87 -0.63 -28.89
N ALA A 271 4.12 -1.65 -28.07
CA ALA A 271 5.46 -1.95 -27.54
C ALA A 271 6.49 -2.19 -28.64
N THR A 272 7.74 -1.83 -28.33
CA THR A 272 8.90 -2.02 -29.21
C THR A 272 10.11 -2.43 -28.37
N LYS A 273 11.26 -2.68 -29.01
CA LYS A 273 12.53 -2.85 -28.28
C LYS A 273 12.88 -1.62 -27.41
N ARG A 274 12.50 -0.42 -27.85
CA ARG A 274 12.72 0.85 -27.14
C ARG A 274 11.67 1.12 -26.07
N TYR A 275 10.41 0.76 -26.32
CA TYR A 275 9.29 0.98 -25.40
C TYR A 275 8.81 -0.35 -24.82
N THR A 276 9.26 -0.64 -23.59
CA THR A 276 8.88 -1.86 -22.88
C THR A 276 7.37 -1.91 -22.63
N LYS A 277 6.79 -3.11 -22.54
CA LYS A 277 5.37 -3.31 -22.24
C LYS A 277 4.92 -2.59 -20.95
N ALA A 278 5.76 -2.60 -19.92
CA ALA A 278 5.49 -1.87 -18.66
C ALA A 278 5.43 -0.35 -18.87
N ARG A 279 6.32 0.22 -19.71
CA ARG A 279 6.25 1.63 -20.06
C ARG A 279 4.96 1.95 -20.82
N VAL A 280 4.59 1.12 -21.80
CA VAL A 280 3.33 1.32 -22.55
C VAL A 280 2.11 1.26 -21.63
N ARG A 281 2.03 0.29 -20.71
CA ARG A 281 0.92 0.22 -19.72
C ARG A 281 0.81 1.49 -18.87
N ARG A 282 1.93 2.02 -18.38
CA ARG A 282 1.94 3.32 -17.68
C ARG A 282 1.41 4.46 -18.55
N LEU A 283 1.85 4.55 -19.80
CA LEU A 283 1.36 5.57 -20.74
C LEU A 283 -0.15 5.45 -20.98
N LEU A 284 -0.68 4.24 -21.13
CA LEU A 284 -2.12 4.02 -21.26
C LEU A 284 -2.88 4.43 -19.99
N THR A 285 -2.28 4.26 -18.81
CA THR A 285 -2.83 4.76 -17.54
C THR A 285 -2.85 6.29 -17.50
N TYR A 286 -1.76 6.93 -17.92
CA TYR A 286 -1.71 8.39 -18.03
C TYR A 286 -2.75 8.93 -19.01
N ILE A 287 -2.95 8.24 -20.14
CA ILE A 287 -3.97 8.62 -21.12
C ILE A 287 -5.37 8.45 -20.52
N LEU A 288 -5.67 7.29 -19.90
CA LEU A 288 -6.95 7.03 -19.25
C LEU A 288 -7.30 8.13 -18.24
N VAL A 289 -6.32 8.52 -17.41
CA VAL A 289 -6.49 9.56 -16.39
C VAL A 289 -6.36 10.96 -16.98
N ASN A 290 -5.93 11.14 -18.22
CA ASN A 290 -5.54 12.41 -18.82
C ASN A 290 -4.51 13.18 -17.98
N ALA A 291 -3.48 12.47 -17.54
CA ALA A 291 -2.44 12.98 -16.66
C ALA A 291 -1.53 13.97 -17.40
N VAL A 292 -1.28 15.11 -16.75
CA VAL A 292 -0.30 16.11 -17.16
C VAL A 292 0.76 16.23 -16.08
N GLU A 293 1.98 16.61 -16.45
CA GLU A 293 3.05 16.81 -15.47
C GLU A 293 2.68 17.94 -14.50
N LYS A 294 2.77 17.65 -13.21
CA LYS A 294 2.54 18.61 -12.13
C LYS A 294 3.58 18.41 -11.03
N PRO A 295 3.90 19.47 -10.25
CA PRO A 295 4.69 19.32 -9.04
C PRO A 295 4.07 18.27 -8.12
N LEU A 296 4.93 17.48 -7.46
CA LEU A 296 4.47 16.52 -6.46
C LEU A 296 3.97 17.26 -5.21
N PRO A 297 2.91 16.77 -4.55
CA PRO A 297 2.42 17.38 -3.32
C PRO A 297 3.45 17.24 -2.18
N GLU A 298 3.56 18.30 -1.38
CA GLU A 298 4.34 18.26 -0.14
C GLU A 298 3.58 17.55 0.98
N ALA A 299 2.25 17.73 1.01
CA ALA A 299 1.36 17.11 1.96
C ALA A 299 1.32 15.57 1.84
N VAL A 300 1.02 14.93 2.97
CA VAL A 300 0.86 13.48 3.07
C VAL A 300 -0.58 13.13 3.38
N HIS A 301 -1.23 12.39 2.48
CA HIS A 301 -2.60 11.91 2.66
C HIS A 301 -2.63 10.59 3.45
N ILE A 302 -3.46 10.55 4.49
CA ILE A 302 -3.57 9.43 5.42
C ILE A 302 -4.76 8.52 5.05
N LEU A 303 -4.49 7.25 4.76
CA LEU A 303 -5.52 6.26 4.48
C LEU A 303 -6.01 5.56 5.77
N GLY A 304 -5.15 5.47 6.79
CA GLY A 304 -5.57 4.98 8.10
C GLY A 304 -4.42 4.71 9.05
N PHE A 305 -4.75 4.47 10.31
CA PHE A 305 -3.77 4.30 11.39
C PHE A 305 -4.32 3.47 12.56
N THR A 306 -3.41 2.92 13.34
CA THR A 306 -3.61 2.47 14.72
C THR A 306 -3.33 3.63 15.68
N ASP A 307 -3.54 3.43 16.97
CA ASP A 307 -3.21 4.44 17.97
C ASP A 307 -1.74 4.81 18.02
N ARG A 308 -0.88 3.81 17.93
CA ARG A 308 0.55 4.02 17.77
C ARG A 308 0.88 4.86 16.55
N GLY A 309 0.17 4.65 15.42
CA GLY A 309 0.26 5.50 14.24
C GLY A 309 -0.22 6.93 14.50
N ARG A 310 -1.32 7.08 15.24
CA ARG A 310 -1.89 8.38 15.67
C ARG A 310 -0.90 9.18 16.52
N GLU A 311 -0.22 8.54 17.45
CA GLU A 311 0.82 9.17 18.28
C GLU A 311 1.99 9.67 17.46
N HIS A 312 2.47 8.85 16.52
CA HIS A 312 3.53 9.26 15.61
C HIS A 312 3.13 10.44 14.72
N LEU A 313 1.90 10.41 14.16
CA LEU A 313 1.36 11.55 13.41
C LEU A 313 1.34 12.83 14.25
N LYS A 314 0.96 12.77 15.54
CA LYS A 314 1.03 13.92 16.45
C LYS A 314 2.45 14.45 16.63
N ALA A 315 3.47 13.59 16.58
CA ALA A 315 4.86 13.99 16.69
C ALA A 315 5.38 14.69 15.43
N VAL A 316 5.01 14.21 14.23
CA VAL A 316 5.51 14.74 12.96
C VAL A 316 4.66 15.86 12.33
N LYS A 317 3.40 16.06 12.77
CA LYS A 317 2.49 17.07 12.19
C LYS A 317 2.97 18.52 12.24
N LYS A 318 4.00 18.83 13.03
CA LYS A 318 4.60 20.17 13.09
C LYS A 318 5.55 20.42 11.92
N SER A 319 6.12 19.37 11.33
CA SER A 319 7.09 19.44 10.23
C SER A 319 6.55 18.89 8.92
N VAL A 320 5.46 18.14 8.96
CA VAL A 320 4.83 17.53 7.77
C VAL A 320 3.38 17.99 7.72
N GLU A 321 2.97 18.50 6.56
CA GLU A 321 1.55 18.78 6.30
C GLU A 321 0.80 17.45 6.15
N ILE A 322 -0.15 17.20 7.04
CA ILE A 322 -0.93 15.96 7.09
C ILE A 322 -2.35 16.24 6.62
N VAL A 323 -2.79 15.52 5.58
CA VAL A 323 -4.18 15.55 5.10
C VAL A 323 -4.88 14.29 5.57
N ALA A 324 -5.72 14.43 6.60
CA ALA A 324 -6.55 13.32 7.10
C ALA A 324 -7.93 13.27 6.43
N ARG A 325 -8.51 14.43 6.11
CA ARG A 325 -9.82 14.54 5.46
C ARG A 325 -9.73 15.57 4.36
N ILE A 326 -10.11 15.17 3.15
CA ILE A 326 -10.10 16.06 1.98
C ILE A 326 -11.42 16.84 1.97
N GLY A 327 -11.31 18.18 1.95
CA GLY A 327 -12.41 19.14 1.99
C GLY A 327 -12.99 19.41 0.60
N ALA A 328 -13.19 20.69 0.25
CA ALA A 328 -13.59 21.06 -1.11
C ALA A 328 -12.40 21.08 -2.09
N GLU A 329 -11.19 21.30 -1.57
CA GLU A 329 -9.97 21.38 -2.36
C GLU A 329 -9.18 20.05 -2.33
N PRO A 330 -8.62 19.61 -3.47
CA PRO A 330 -7.81 18.41 -3.54
C PRO A 330 -6.45 18.62 -2.86
N TRP A 331 -5.90 17.57 -2.23
CA TRP A 331 -4.50 17.59 -1.76
C TRP A 331 -3.51 17.35 -2.90
N ASP A 332 -3.95 16.62 -3.93
CA ASP A 332 -3.29 16.48 -5.22
C ASP A 332 -4.36 16.24 -6.30
N ALA A 333 -4.62 17.30 -7.08
CA ALA A 333 -5.67 17.29 -8.10
C ALA A 333 -5.58 16.09 -9.05
N LEU A 334 -4.37 15.64 -9.40
CA LEU A 334 -4.20 14.51 -10.31
C LEU A 334 -4.49 13.17 -9.63
N THR A 335 -4.10 12.98 -8.36
CA THR A 335 -4.52 11.81 -7.58
C THR A 335 -6.04 11.74 -7.44
N GLN A 336 -6.69 12.87 -7.13
CA GLN A 336 -8.15 12.92 -7.03
C GLN A 336 -8.86 12.64 -8.36
N GLN A 337 -8.31 13.13 -9.46
CA GLN A 337 -8.78 12.80 -10.80
C GLN A 337 -8.63 11.31 -11.09
N ALA A 338 -7.50 10.69 -10.74
CA ALA A 338 -7.30 9.26 -10.88
C ALA A 338 -8.33 8.46 -10.06
N ASP A 339 -8.60 8.87 -8.81
CA ASP A 339 -9.63 8.24 -7.98
C ASP A 339 -11.03 8.31 -8.60
N ALA A 340 -11.41 9.46 -9.18
CA ALA A 340 -12.69 9.62 -9.86
C ALA A 340 -12.80 8.70 -11.09
N ILE A 341 -11.73 8.58 -11.88
CA ILE A 341 -11.69 7.66 -13.03
C ILE A 341 -11.75 6.20 -12.59
N TYR A 342 -11.08 5.84 -11.49
CA TYR A 342 -11.14 4.49 -10.94
C TYR A 342 -12.57 4.09 -10.50
N GLN A 343 -13.34 5.01 -9.92
CA GLN A 343 -14.74 4.74 -9.55
C GLN A 343 -15.61 4.35 -10.76
N LEU A 344 -15.27 4.80 -11.97
CA LEU A 344 -16.00 4.45 -13.19
C LEU A 344 -15.83 2.97 -13.62
N GLY A 345 -14.86 2.25 -13.04
CA GLY A 345 -14.63 0.84 -13.37
C GLY A 345 -15.73 -0.10 -12.87
N ASP A 346 -16.43 0.27 -11.80
CA ASP A 346 -17.56 -0.47 -11.25
C ASP A 346 -18.43 0.46 -10.39
N GLY A 347 -19.73 0.58 -10.71
CA GLY A 347 -20.65 1.49 -10.04
C GLY A 347 -20.91 1.20 -8.55
N ARG A 348 -20.41 0.08 -8.02
CA ARG A 348 -20.44 -0.25 -6.58
C ARG A 348 -19.26 0.37 -5.82
N ILE A 349 -18.24 0.90 -6.50
CA ILE A 349 -17.12 1.57 -5.85
C ILE A 349 -17.62 2.89 -5.26
N ALA A 350 -17.61 2.99 -3.93
CA ALA A 350 -18.02 4.18 -3.21
C ALA A 350 -17.05 5.36 -3.42
N GLU A 351 -17.49 6.58 -3.07
CA GLU A 351 -16.66 7.78 -3.06
C GLU A 351 -15.33 7.55 -2.33
N GLN A 352 -14.23 7.90 -3.00
CA GLN A 352 -12.86 7.59 -2.60
C GLN A 352 -12.15 8.76 -1.91
N THR A 353 -12.66 9.98 -2.05
CA THR A 353 -11.94 11.21 -1.79
C THR A 353 -12.68 12.11 -0.83
N TRP A 354 -13.83 12.63 -1.26
CA TRP A 354 -14.39 13.84 -0.68
C TRP A 354 -15.06 13.56 0.66
N GLY A 355 -14.60 14.24 1.71
CA GLY A 355 -15.14 14.10 3.06
C GLY A 355 -14.86 12.75 3.73
N ARG A 356 -14.18 11.82 3.05
CA ARG A 356 -13.79 10.52 3.59
C ARG A 356 -12.74 10.69 4.68
N VAL A 357 -12.87 9.90 5.75
CA VAL A 357 -11.98 9.95 6.91
C VAL A 357 -11.08 8.71 6.94
N PRO A 358 -9.90 8.78 7.57
CA PRO A 358 -8.96 7.67 7.61
C PRO A 358 -9.55 6.48 8.37
N LEU A 359 -9.12 5.28 8.00
CA LEU A 359 -9.45 4.07 8.74
C LEU A 359 -8.78 4.10 10.11
N ILE A 360 -9.55 3.90 11.17
CA ILE A 360 -9.05 3.79 12.54
C ILE A 360 -9.20 2.34 12.96
N ARG A 361 -8.09 1.64 13.19
CA ARG A 361 -8.15 0.27 13.69
C ARG A 361 -8.47 0.27 15.18
N LYS A 362 -9.52 -0.46 15.57
CA LYS A 362 -9.89 -0.75 16.96
C LYS A 362 -9.65 -2.21 17.29
N TYR A 363 -9.47 -2.51 18.57
CA TYR A 363 -9.22 -3.85 19.07
C TYR A 363 -10.35 -4.32 20.00
N GLN A 364 -10.54 -5.64 20.00
CA GLN A 364 -11.64 -6.29 20.67
C GLN A 364 -11.39 -6.36 22.17
N CYS A 365 -12.34 -5.92 22.99
CA CYS A 365 -12.30 -6.15 24.42
C CYS A 365 -12.47 -7.64 24.74
N HIS A 366 -11.56 -8.21 25.54
CA HIS A 366 -11.60 -9.62 25.93
C HIS A 366 -12.81 -10.00 26.80
N CYS A 367 -13.45 -9.02 27.45
CA CYS A 367 -14.65 -9.23 28.26
C CYS A 367 -15.93 -9.21 27.41
N CYS A 368 -16.25 -8.11 26.73
CA CYS A 368 -17.54 -7.96 26.04
C CYS A 368 -17.52 -8.27 24.54
N GLY A 369 -16.34 -8.42 23.94
CA GLY A 369 -16.20 -8.72 22.51
C GLY A 369 -16.42 -7.55 21.55
N TYR A 370 -16.59 -6.31 22.05
CA TYR A 370 -16.73 -5.11 21.20
C TYR A 370 -15.38 -4.45 20.90
N TYR A 371 -15.25 -3.83 19.72
CA TYR A 371 -14.04 -3.16 19.25
C TYR A 371 -13.94 -1.74 19.81
N THR A 372 -13.50 -1.65 21.06
CA THR A 372 -13.48 -0.41 21.84
C THR A 372 -12.07 0.07 22.16
N LEU A 373 -11.10 -0.84 22.16
CA LEU A 373 -9.73 -0.59 22.58
C LEU A 373 -8.95 0.03 21.41
N ASP A 374 -8.07 0.97 21.73
CA ASP A 374 -7.22 1.68 20.80
C ASP A 374 -5.89 0.92 20.57
N GLU A 375 -5.46 0.16 21.57
CA GLU A 375 -4.25 -0.67 21.56
C GLU A 375 -4.56 -2.17 21.51
N VAL A 376 -3.54 -2.96 21.13
CA VAL A 376 -3.64 -4.42 21.18
C VAL A 376 -3.83 -4.83 22.65
N PRO A 377 -4.88 -5.59 23.00
CA PRO A 377 -5.17 -5.95 24.39
C PRO A 377 -4.26 -7.08 24.88
N ASP A 378 -3.00 -6.72 25.14
CA ASP A 378 -1.93 -7.57 25.67
C ASP A 378 -1.35 -7.01 26.96
N GLY A 379 -2.22 -6.45 27.82
CA GLY A 379 -1.82 -5.68 28.99
C GLY A 379 -1.64 -4.20 28.68
N SER A 380 -2.53 -3.65 27.86
CA SER A 380 -2.58 -2.23 27.50
C SER A 380 -3.10 -1.34 28.64
N TYR A 381 -3.75 -1.93 29.66
CA TYR A 381 -4.44 -1.22 30.75
C TYR A 381 -5.57 -0.30 30.27
N GLU A 382 -6.02 -0.45 29.03
CA GLU A 382 -7.16 0.29 28.53
C GLU A 382 -8.47 -0.20 29.15
N ILE A 383 -9.37 0.73 29.46
CA ILE A 383 -10.69 0.42 30.00
C ILE A 383 -11.70 0.45 28.86
N CYS A 384 -12.39 -0.68 28.66
CA CYS A 384 -13.46 -0.78 27.69
C CYS A 384 -14.66 0.09 28.11
N GLU A 385 -15.04 1.10 27.32
CA GLU A 385 -16.19 1.96 27.66
C GLU A 385 -17.55 1.22 27.65
N VAL A 386 -17.64 0.03 27.05
CA VAL A 386 -18.92 -0.73 26.96
C VAL A 386 -19.15 -1.62 28.18
N CYS A 387 -18.11 -2.28 28.69
CA CYS A 387 -18.25 -3.18 29.84
C CYS A 387 -17.44 -2.75 31.06
N PHE A 388 -16.57 -1.77 30.92
CA PHE A 388 -15.66 -1.28 31.95
C PHE A 388 -14.66 -2.32 32.47
N TRP A 389 -14.27 -3.26 31.60
CA TRP A 389 -13.13 -4.15 31.85
C TRP A 389 -11.83 -3.42 31.53
N GLU A 390 -10.86 -3.45 32.45
CA GLU A 390 -9.49 -2.98 32.21
C GLU A 390 -8.64 -4.13 31.65
N ASP A 391 -8.00 -3.92 30.51
CA ASP A 391 -7.15 -4.92 29.88
C ASP A 391 -5.87 -5.19 30.69
N ASP A 392 -5.83 -6.33 31.39
CA ASP A 392 -4.70 -6.75 32.20
C ASP A 392 -4.05 -8.03 31.65
N TRP A 393 -2.72 -8.00 31.52
CA TRP A 393 -1.95 -9.12 30.98
C TRP A 393 -2.05 -10.39 31.84
N GLN A 394 -2.03 -10.26 33.18
CA GLN A 394 -2.05 -11.43 34.06
C GLN A 394 -3.42 -12.12 34.04
N GLN A 395 -4.50 -11.34 34.12
CA GLN A 395 -5.86 -11.84 34.04
C GLN A 395 -6.19 -12.38 32.64
N ARG A 396 -5.52 -11.91 31.58
CA ARG A 396 -5.57 -12.54 30.26
C ARG A 396 -4.88 -13.90 30.22
N GLN A 397 -3.66 -14.00 30.74
CA GLN A 397 -2.90 -15.27 30.77
C GLN A 397 -3.54 -16.31 31.71
N LYS A 398 -4.21 -15.85 32.77
CA LYS A 398 -4.94 -16.67 33.74
C LYS A 398 -6.39 -16.18 33.87
N PRO A 399 -7.30 -16.54 32.96
CA PRO A 399 -8.67 -16.00 32.91
C PRO A 399 -9.53 -16.23 34.16
N ALA A 400 -9.17 -17.20 35.01
CA ALA A 400 -9.82 -17.50 36.29
C ALA A 400 -9.22 -16.74 37.48
N MET A 401 -8.13 -15.99 37.28
CA MET A 401 -7.47 -15.21 38.33
C MET A 401 -8.35 -14.01 38.71
N ARG A 402 -8.70 -13.93 39.99
CA ARG A 402 -9.34 -12.76 40.61
C ARG A 402 -8.28 -11.81 41.17
N GLY A 403 -8.64 -10.54 41.28
CA GLY A 403 -7.72 -9.49 41.72
C GLY A 403 -6.72 -9.06 40.64
N GLY A 404 -6.03 -7.94 40.89
CA GLY A 404 -5.22 -7.24 39.90
C GLY A 404 -5.87 -5.90 39.56
N ALA A 405 -5.89 -5.54 38.27
CA ALA A 405 -6.62 -4.37 37.76
C ALA A 405 -8.13 -4.49 38.01
N ASN A 406 -8.68 -5.70 37.83
CA ASN A 406 -10.10 -6.00 38.05
C ASN A 406 -10.29 -6.83 39.33
N THR A 407 -11.39 -6.63 40.05
CA THR A 407 -11.70 -7.41 41.26
C THR A 407 -12.18 -8.82 40.90
N VAL A 408 -12.99 -8.95 39.86
CA VAL A 408 -13.44 -10.25 39.34
C VAL A 408 -12.45 -10.80 38.32
N SER A 409 -12.54 -12.10 38.04
CA SER A 409 -11.78 -12.75 36.96
C SER A 409 -12.36 -12.43 35.58
N LEU A 410 -11.59 -12.64 34.51
CA LEU A 410 -12.06 -12.41 33.14
C LEU A 410 -13.25 -13.31 32.78
N ILE A 411 -13.29 -14.54 33.30
CA ILE A 411 -14.43 -15.46 33.12
C ILE A 411 -15.68 -14.88 33.77
N GLU A 412 -15.59 -14.47 35.03
CA GLU A 412 -16.72 -13.85 35.74
C GLU A 412 -17.16 -12.54 35.08
N ALA A 413 -16.22 -11.73 34.58
CA ALA A 413 -16.54 -10.50 33.88
C ALA A 413 -17.34 -10.74 32.60
N ARG A 414 -17.03 -11.81 31.86
CA ARG A 414 -17.80 -12.21 30.67
C ARG A 414 -19.23 -12.60 31.03
N GLU A 415 -19.39 -13.42 32.07
CA GLU A 415 -20.72 -13.82 32.57
C GLU A 415 -21.53 -12.62 33.07
N ASN A 416 -20.88 -11.77 33.87
CA ASN A 416 -21.43 -10.51 34.36
C ASN A 416 -21.90 -9.63 33.21
N PHE A 417 -21.10 -9.49 32.14
CA PHE A 417 -21.48 -8.69 30.99
C PHE A 417 -22.73 -9.25 30.31
N THR A 418 -22.84 -10.58 30.13
CA THR A 418 -24.03 -11.22 29.57
C THR A 418 -25.28 -10.99 30.42
N VAL A 419 -25.15 -10.98 31.75
CA VAL A 419 -26.29 -10.84 32.67
C VAL A 419 -26.71 -9.39 32.91
N MET A 420 -25.76 -8.46 33.08
CA MET A 420 -26.03 -7.09 33.52
C MET A 420 -25.39 -6.00 32.66
N GLY A 421 -24.61 -6.34 31.62
CA GLY A 421 -24.01 -5.36 30.72
C GLY A 421 -22.77 -4.64 31.27
N ALA A 422 -22.17 -5.13 32.35
CA ALA A 422 -20.92 -4.62 32.92
C ALA A 422 -20.00 -5.77 33.36
N SER A 423 -18.69 -5.53 33.39
CA SER A 423 -17.68 -6.46 33.90
C SER A 423 -17.89 -6.76 35.38
N GLU A 424 -18.33 -5.77 36.15
CA GLU A 424 -18.61 -5.86 37.58
C GLU A 424 -19.82 -5.01 37.95
N ARG A 425 -20.54 -5.43 39.00
CA ARG A 425 -21.75 -4.73 39.44
C ARG A 425 -21.48 -3.28 39.87
N ARG A 426 -20.33 -3.03 40.49
CA ARG A 426 -19.91 -1.68 40.90
C ARG A 426 -19.60 -0.75 39.71
N MET A 427 -19.38 -1.31 38.52
CA MET A 427 -19.04 -0.55 37.32
C MET A 427 -20.25 -0.17 36.46
N LEU A 428 -21.46 -0.61 36.83
CA LEU A 428 -22.70 -0.24 36.16
C LEU A 428 -22.88 1.28 35.94
N PRO A 429 -22.44 2.19 36.83
CA PRO A 429 -22.55 3.63 36.58
C PRO A 429 -21.65 4.16 35.44
N PHE A 430 -20.65 3.39 35.00
CA PHE A 430 -19.64 3.84 34.04
C PHE A 430 -19.74 3.19 32.66
N VAL A 431 -20.64 2.22 32.48
CA VAL A 431 -20.84 1.55 31.19
C VAL A 431 -21.78 2.32 30.27
N ARG A 432 -21.67 2.07 28.97
CA ARG A 432 -22.63 2.53 27.96
C ARG A 432 -22.95 1.41 26.96
N LYS A 433 -24.05 1.58 26.22
CA LYS A 433 -24.34 0.70 25.08
C LYS A 433 -23.24 0.81 24.01
N PRO A 434 -22.94 -0.29 23.29
CA PRO A 434 -22.02 -0.26 22.16
C PRO A 434 -22.58 0.61 21.04
N LYS A 435 -21.70 1.36 20.37
CA LYS A 435 -22.01 2.11 19.15
C LYS A 435 -21.99 1.16 17.94
N PRO A 436 -22.71 1.44 16.84
CA PRO A 436 -22.61 0.63 15.61
C PRO A 436 -21.18 0.47 15.09
N SER A 437 -20.35 1.51 15.28
CA SER A 437 -18.92 1.54 14.95
C SER A 437 -18.09 0.48 15.71
N GLU A 438 -18.53 0.03 16.88
CA GLU A 438 -17.78 -0.87 17.77
C GLU A 438 -18.10 -2.35 17.53
N LEU A 439 -18.92 -2.63 16.51
CA LEU A 439 -19.25 -3.98 16.04
C LEU A 439 -18.18 -4.54 15.08
N SER A 440 -17.26 -3.69 14.60
CA SER A 440 -16.22 -4.04 13.63
C SER A 440 -14.86 -3.46 14.05
N ALA A 441 -13.78 -4.18 13.74
CA ALA A 441 -12.40 -3.70 13.92
C ALA A 441 -12.11 -2.40 13.15
N PHE A 442 -12.90 -2.13 12.12
CA PHE A 442 -12.85 -0.91 11.33
C PHE A 442 -14.25 -0.31 11.31
N PRO A 443 -14.53 0.71 12.15
CA PRO A 443 -15.81 1.37 12.19
C PRO A 443 -16.12 2.02 10.84
N SER A 444 -17.29 1.70 10.26
CA SER A 444 -17.75 2.39 9.06
C SER A 444 -18.11 3.83 9.41
N ASN A 445 -17.39 4.78 8.81
CA ASN A 445 -17.68 6.21 8.93
C ASN A 445 -18.58 6.71 7.79
N LEU A 446 -19.20 5.80 7.04
CA LEU A 446 -20.25 6.16 6.09
C LEU A 446 -21.43 6.71 6.90
N ARG A 447 -21.46 8.03 7.10
CA ARG A 447 -22.71 8.73 7.33
C ARG A 447 -23.53 8.47 6.08
N SER A 448 -24.59 7.66 6.23
CA SER A 448 -25.68 7.56 5.26
C SER A 448 -26.18 8.93 4.86
#